data_AF-A0A534CIF5-F1
#
_entry.id   AF-A0A534CIF5-F1
#
_cell.length_a   1.000
_cell.length_b   1.000
_cell.length_c   1.000
_cell.angle_alpha   90.00
_cell.angle_beta   90.00
_cell.angle_gamma   90.00
#
_symmetry.space_group_name_H-M   'P 1'
#
loop_
_entity.id
_entity.type
_entity.pdbx_description
1 polymer ?
#
loop_
_entity_poly.entity_id
_entity_poly.type
_entity_poly.pdbx_seq_one_letter_code
_entity_poly.pdbx_strand_id
1 'polypeptide(L)' 'MSLRPPEGSIVDTRYWHLLDDGRLQCDVCPRACKLHDGQRGLCFV' A
#
# COMPACT_ATOMS: atom_id res chain seq x y z
N MET A 1 -22.57 -13.56 4.24
CA MET A 1 -21.68 -13.44 3.08
C MET A 1 -20.42 -12.72 3.56
N SER A 2 -19.42 -13.47 4.03
CA SER A 2 -18.17 -12.93 4.56
C SER A 2 -17.04 -13.62 3.81
N LEU A 3 -16.44 -12.90 2.84
CA LEU A 3 -15.32 -13.41 2.05
C LEU A 3 -14.06 -13.31 2.91
N ARG A 4 -13.73 -14.40 3.61
CA ARG A 4 -12.39 -14.52 4.20
C ARG A 4 -11.39 -14.57 3.04
N PRO A 5 -10.37 -13.70 3.00
CA PRO A 5 -9.30 -13.81 2.01
C PRO A 5 -8.64 -15.19 2.16
N PRO A 6 -8.15 -15.80 1.06
CA PRO A 6 -7.33 -16.99 1.17
C PRO A 6 -6.11 -16.71 2.07
N GLU A 7 -5.75 -17.69 2.89
CA GLU A 7 -4.56 -17.66 3.75
C GLU A 7 -3.34 -17.41 2.83
N GLY A 8 -2.74 -16.22 2.92
CA GLY A 8 -1.63 -15.80 2.05
C GLY A 8 -1.88 -14.59 1.13
N SER A 9 -2.98 -13.85 1.30
CA SER A 9 -3.25 -12.64 0.50
C SER A 9 -2.47 -11.37 0.90
N ILE A 10 -1.67 -11.43 1.97
CA ILE A 10 -0.76 -10.34 2.35
C ILE A 10 0.57 -10.60 1.66
N VAL A 11 0.95 -9.72 0.74
CA VAL A 11 2.21 -9.78 0.00
C VAL A 11 2.99 -8.50 0.25
N ASP A 12 4.30 -8.62 0.46
CA ASP A 12 5.17 -7.46 0.62
C ASP A 12 5.19 -6.59 -0.64
N THR A 13 5.00 -5.29 -0.45
CA THR A 13 5.17 -4.31 -1.52
C THR A 13 6.66 -4.08 -1.80
N ARG A 14 7.02 -3.92 -3.08
CA ARG A 14 8.42 -3.80 -3.53
C ARG A 14 8.79 -2.43 -4.09
N TYR A 15 7.79 -1.64 -4.50
CA TYR A 15 7.99 -0.41 -5.27
C TYR A 15 7.48 0.79 -4.49
N TRP A 16 8.25 1.14 -3.47
CA TRP A 16 7.96 2.24 -2.56
C TRP A 16 9.24 2.80 -1.96
N HIS A 17 9.13 4.02 -1.40
CA HIS A 17 10.19 4.62 -0.60
C HIS A 17 9.62 5.41 0.59
N LEU A 18 10.46 5.60 1.62
CA LEU A 18 10.17 6.47 2.74
C LEU A 18 10.42 7.92 2.34
N LEU A 19 9.54 8.80 2.81
CA LEU A 19 9.67 10.24 2.74
C LEU A 19 10.30 10.77 4.03
N ASP A 20 10.91 11.95 3.96
CA ASP A 20 11.54 12.62 5.11
C ASP A 20 10.56 12.89 6.27
N ASP A 21 9.26 12.96 5.99
CA ASP A 21 8.21 13.17 6.99
C ASP A 21 7.68 11.87 7.61
N GLY A 22 8.32 10.73 7.33
CA GLY A 22 7.98 9.42 7.89
C GLY A 22 6.82 8.71 7.21
N ARG A 23 6.30 9.25 6.09
CA ARG A 23 5.29 8.57 5.26
C ARG A 23 5.94 7.67 4.22
N LEU A 24 5.20 6.69 3.73
CA LEU A 24 5.61 5.82 2.64
C LEU A 24 4.92 6.25 1.35
N GLN A 25 5.68 6.41 0.26
CA GLN A 25 5.15 6.72 -1.06
C GLN A 25 5.25 5.51 -2.01
N CYS A 26 4.16 5.23 -2.72
CA CYS A 26 4.11 4.21 -3.78
C CYS A 26 4.65 4.77 -5.11
N ASP A 27 5.62 4.10 -5.71
CA ASP A 27 6.29 4.56 -6.95
C ASP A 27 5.58 4.14 -8.23
N VAL A 28 4.76 3.09 -8.15
CA VAL A 28 3.96 2.58 -9.29
C VAL A 28 2.65 3.36 -9.44
N CYS A 29 2.21 4.02 -8.37
CA CYS A 29 0.91 4.64 -8.31
C CYS A 29 0.89 5.95 -9.12
N PRO A 30 -0.08 6.16 -10.05
CA PRO A 30 -0.14 7.36 -10.89
C PRO A 30 -0.42 8.64 -10.08
N ARG A 31 -0.92 8.48 -8.86
CA ARG A 31 -1.20 9.59 -7.93
C ARG A 31 -0.09 9.78 -6.89
N ALA A 32 0.99 9.00 -6.95
CA ALA A 32 2.06 9.02 -5.95
C ALA A 32 1.50 9.03 -4.51
N CYS A 33 0.63 8.06 -4.19
CA CYS A 33 -0.06 8.02 -2.91
C CYS A 33 0.95 7.95 -1.76
N LYS A 34 0.74 8.77 -0.72
CA LYS A 34 1.54 8.85 0.51
C LYS A 34 0.70 8.32 1.66
N LEU A 35 1.17 7.28 2.32
CA LEU A 35 0.44 6.57 3.35
C LEU A 35 1.10 6.78 4.71
N HIS A 36 0.26 6.98 5.72
CA HIS A 36 0.65 6.82 7.12
C HIS A 36 0.56 5.35 7.54
N ASP A 37 1.16 5.02 8.68
CA ASP A 37 0.99 3.71 9.31
C ASP A 37 -0.49 3.36 9.48
N GLY A 38 -0.85 2.10 9.17
CA GLY A 38 -2.23 1.60 9.21
C GLY A 38 -3.17 2.11 8.10
N GLN A 39 -2.73 3.04 7.25
CA GLN A 39 -3.54 3.53 6.13
C GLN A 39 -3.52 2.55 4.95
N ARG A 40 -4.67 2.38 4.29
CA ARG A 40 -4.79 1.55 3.09
C ARG A 40 -4.74 2.39 1.83
N GLY A 41 -3.98 1.92 0.84
CA GLY A 41 -3.99 2.45 -0.53
C GLY A 41 -5.35 2.24 -1.20
N LEU A 42 -5.67 3.11 -2.15
CA LEU A 42 -6.96 3.13 -2.87
C LEU A 42 -6.83 2.69 -4.34
N CYS A 43 -5.63 2.27 -4.76
CA CYS A 43 -5.32 1.99 -6.17
C CYS A 43 -5.43 0.49 -6.48
N PHE A 44 -5.92 0.15 -7.67
CA PHE A 44 -6.16 -1.22 -8.15
C PHE A 44 -5.20 -1.59 -9.29
N VAL A 45 -3.93 -1.18 -9.20
CA VAL A 45 -2.91 -1.54 -10.19
C VAL A 45 -2.50 -3.00 -10.09
#